data_AF-U2KMN6-F1
#
_entry.id   AF-U2KMN6-F1
#
_cell.length_a   1.000
_cell.length_b   1.000
_cell.length_c   1.000
_cell.angle_alpha   90.00
_cell.angle_beta   90.00
_cell.angle_gamma   90.00
#
_symmetry.space_group_name_H-M   'P 1'
#
loop_
_entity.id
_entity.type
_entity.pdbx_description
1 polymer ?
#
loop_
_entity_poly.entity_id
_entity_poly.type
_entity_poly.pdbx_seq_one_letter_code
_entity_poly.pdbx_strand_id
1 'polypeptide(L)'
;MLTYSTTNRQGYKEYKSNSAICQNCPLLSVCTQSKHHQRLITRHVWQEDLEICEDIRHQNGMQERYQQRKETIERLFGTAKEYHNLRYTRQKGKSKMKATLGLTLACLNLKKLVKMTAGKDCLMTSFFNFSLTLNKMKRQTRIFSSLSSVCNHLLDIATFYT
;
A
#
# COMPACT_ATOMS: atom_id res chain seq x y z
N MET A 1 -18.59 -21.13 17.04
CA MET A 1 -17.47 -20.97 16.09
C MET A 1 -17.99 -21.27 14.69
N LEU A 2 -17.78 -20.39 13.70
CA LEU A 2 -18.22 -20.62 12.32
C LEU A 2 -17.13 -21.39 11.56
N THR A 3 -17.53 -22.34 10.73
CA THR A 3 -16.59 -23.17 9.96
C THR A 3 -16.35 -22.56 8.59
N TYR A 4 -15.09 -22.60 8.15
CA TYR A 4 -14.72 -22.25 6.78
C TYR A 4 -15.38 -23.23 5.82
N SER A 5 -16.03 -22.72 4.78
CA SER A 5 -16.69 -23.52 3.76
C SER A 5 -15.89 -23.54 2.48
N THR A 6 -15.78 -22.38 1.81
CA THR A 6 -15.14 -22.27 0.50
C THR A 6 -14.57 -20.86 0.31
N THR A 7 -13.75 -20.69 -0.71
CA THR A 7 -13.36 -19.37 -1.21
C THR A 7 -13.96 -19.19 -2.61
N ASN A 8 -14.73 -18.13 -2.82
CA ASN A 8 -15.35 -17.81 -4.10
C ASN A 8 -14.28 -17.35 -5.11
N ARG A 9 -14.55 -17.48 -6.42
CA ARG A 9 -13.71 -16.97 -7.51
C ARG A 9 -13.40 -15.48 -7.39
N GLN A 10 -14.27 -14.73 -6.74
CA GLN A 10 -14.09 -13.30 -6.44
C GLN A 10 -13.14 -13.02 -5.26
N GLY A 11 -12.56 -14.04 -4.62
CA GLY A 11 -11.60 -13.87 -3.52
C GLY A 11 -12.22 -13.67 -2.14
N TYR A 12 -13.44 -14.15 -1.92
CA TYR A 12 -14.11 -14.10 -0.61
C TYR A 12 -14.10 -15.48 0.05
N LYS A 13 -13.59 -15.56 1.29
CA LYS A 13 -13.74 -16.71 2.18
C LYS A 13 -15.16 -16.71 2.75
N GLU A 14 -15.88 -17.80 2.58
CA GLU A 14 -17.22 -18.02 3.11
C GLU A 14 -17.16 -18.86 4.38
N TYR A 15 -17.77 -18.35 5.45
CA TYR A 15 -17.95 -19.05 6.71
C TYR A 15 -19.44 -19.30 6.93
N LYS A 16 -19.79 -20.54 7.23
CA LYS A 16 -21.19 -20.96 7.38
C LYS A 16 -21.45 -21.49 8.78
N SER A 17 -22.62 -21.17 9.32
CA SER A 17 -23.10 -21.80 10.55
C SER A 17 -23.69 -23.18 10.28
N ASN A 18 -23.80 -24.01 11.31
CA ASN A 18 -24.51 -25.28 11.19
C ASN A 18 -26.02 -25.03 11.34
N SER A 19 -26.79 -25.35 10.29
CA SER A 19 -28.25 -25.16 10.26
C SER A 19 -28.96 -25.91 11.38
N ALA A 20 -28.54 -27.15 11.68
CA ALA A 20 -29.19 -27.97 12.71
C ALA A 20 -29.12 -27.35 14.11
N ILE A 21 -28.04 -26.62 14.40
CA ILE A 21 -27.85 -25.92 15.68
C ILE A 21 -28.63 -24.60 15.66
N CYS A 22 -28.61 -23.89 14.53
CA CYS A 22 -29.22 -22.56 14.42
C CYS A 22 -30.75 -22.58 14.38
N GLN A 23 -31.39 -23.67 13.96
CA GLN A 23 -32.86 -23.80 13.96
C GLN A 23 -33.48 -23.61 15.35
N ASN A 24 -32.82 -24.11 16.39
CA ASN A 24 -33.30 -24.01 17.77
C ASN A 24 -32.74 -22.79 18.52
N CYS A 25 -32.11 -21.85 17.80
CA CYS A 25 -31.47 -20.69 18.42
C CYS A 25 -32.52 -19.61 18.74
N PRO A 26 -32.62 -19.13 20.00
CA PRO A 26 -33.57 -18.07 20.36
C PRO A 26 -33.28 -16.73 19.67
N LEU A 27 -32.04 -16.52 19.22
CA LEU A 27 -31.59 -15.31 18.53
C LEU A 27 -31.60 -15.46 17.00
N LEU A 28 -32.22 -16.52 16.46
CA LEU A 28 -32.24 -16.80 15.03
C LEU A 28 -32.79 -15.63 14.19
N SER A 29 -33.88 -15.02 14.64
CA SER A 29 -34.53 -13.87 13.98
C SER A 29 -33.63 -12.65 13.86
N VAL A 30 -32.72 -12.45 14.82
CA VAL A 30 -31.73 -11.36 14.83
C VAL A 30 -30.48 -11.75 14.05
N CYS A 31 -30.09 -13.03 14.10
CA CYS A 31 -28.83 -13.52 13.56
C CYS A 31 -28.87 -13.71 12.04
N THR A 32 -29.95 -14.24 11.47
CA THR A 32 -30.08 -14.52 10.03
C THR A 32 -31.55 -14.57 9.59
N GLN A 33 -31.85 -14.04 8.40
CA GLN A 33 -33.17 -14.19 7.75
C GLN A 33 -33.15 -15.27 6.63
N SER A 34 -32.13 -16.12 6.61
CA SER A 34 -31.97 -17.16 5.57
C SER A 34 -33.00 -18.27 5.77
N LYS A 35 -33.64 -18.70 4.67
CA LYS A 35 -34.59 -19.83 4.68
C LYS A 35 -33.97 -21.14 5.19
N HIS A 36 -32.65 -21.29 5.04
CA HIS A 36 -31.91 -22.47 5.50
C HIS A 36 -31.45 -22.37 6.95
N HIS A 37 -31.86 -21.34 7.69
CA HIS A 37 -31.43 -21.07 9.07
C HIS A 37 -29.90 -21.07 9.22
N GLN A 38 -29.21 -20.60 8.17
CA GLN A 38 -27.75 -20.61 8.08
C GLN A 38 -27.23 -19.19 7.92
N ARG A 39 -26.28 -18.82 8.79
CA ARG A 39 -25.56 -17.55 8.69
C ARG A 39 -24.41 -17.73 7.73
N LEU A 40 -24.40 -16.92 6.68
CA LEU A 40 -23.25 -16.76 5.80
C LEU A 40 -22.50 -15.49 6.23
N ILE A 41 -21.23 -15.63 6.58
CA ILE A 41 -20.32 -14.50 6.75
C ILE A 41 -19.26 -14.61 5.66
N THR A 42 -19.10 -13.54 4.89
CA THR A 42 -18.08 -13.43 3.86
C THR A 42 -16.97 -12.52 4.34
N ARG A 43 -15.72 -12.91 4.10
CA ARG A 43 -14.54 -12.11 4.42
C ARG A 43 -13.56 -12.19 3.26
N HIS A 44 -13.07 -11.04 2.78
CA HIS A 44 -12.09 -11.04 1.70
C HIS A 44 -10.79 -11.74 2.16
N VAL A 45 -10.09 -12.42 1.25
CA VAL A 45 -8.87 -13.17 1.60
C VAL A 45 -7.83 -12.27 2.27
N TRP A 46 -7.74 -11.00 1.87
CA TRP A 46 -6.76 -10.03 2.38
C TRP A 46 -7.28 -9.17 3.53
N GLN A 47 -8.49 -9.44 4.03
CA GLN A 47 -9.11 -8.62 5.07
C GLN A 47 -8.29 -8.64 6.37
N GLU A 48 -7.72 -9.79 6.73
CA GLU A 48 -6.86 -9.95 7.92
C GLU A 48 -5.64 -9.04 7.84
N ASP A 49 -4.95 -9.02 6.69
CA ASP A 49 -3.79 -8.15 6.48
C ASP A 49 -4.16 -6.66 6.49
N LEU A 50 -5.34 -6.31 5.95
CA LEU A 50 -5.84 -4.93 5.96
C LEU A 50 -6.17 -4.44 7.37
N GLU A 51 -6.79 -5.29 8.20
CA GLU A 51 -7.07 -4.99 9.60
C GLU A 51 -5.77 -4.75 10.39
N ILE A 52 -4.76 -5.61 10.21
CA ILE A 52 -3.43 -5.40 10.81
C ILE A 52 -2.82 -4.06 10.38
N CYS A 53 -2.94 -3.70 9.10
CA CYS A 53 -2.43 -2.42 8.61
C CYS A 53 -3.18 -1.22 9.21
N GLU A 54 -4.48 -1.34 9.45
CA GLU A 54 -5.30 -0.29 10.07
C GLU A 54 -4.97 -0.12 11.56
N ASP A 55 -4.79 -1.23 12.29
CA ASP A 55 -4.34 -1.22 13.68
C ASP A 55 -2.98 -0.51 13.83
N ILE A 56 -2.02 -0.83 12.94
CA ILE A 56 -0.71 -0.15 12.90
C ILE A 56 -0.86 1.35 12.61
N ARG A 57 -1.84 1.75 11.78
CA ARG A 57 -2.08 3.16 11.44
C ARG A 57 -2.57 3.96 12.65
N HIS A 58 -3.42 3.36 13.47
CA HIS A 58 -4.00 4.00 14.67
C HIS A 58 -3.13 3.88 15.92
N GLN A 59 -2.03 3.14 15.86
CA GLN A 59 -1.08 3.04 16.97
C GLN A 59 -0.48 4.41 17.34
N ASN A 60 -0.26 4.63 18.64
CA ASN A 60 0.34 5.86 19.17
C ASN A 60 1.70 6.16 18.48
N GLY A 61 1.88 7.41 18.03
CA GLY A 61 3.06 7.86 17.27
C GLY A 61 3.08 7.46 15.79
N MET A 62 2.36 6.42 15.36
CA MET A 62 2.21 6.08 13.94
C MET A 62 1.21 7.00 13.24
N GLN A 63 0.16 7.42 13.94
CA GLN A 63 -0.82 8.37 13.40
C GLN A 63 -0.17 9.69 12.96
N GLU A 64 0.69 10.29 13.79
CA GLU A 64 1.42 11.52 13.46
C GLU A 64 2.34 11.33 12.25
N ARG A 65 3.10 10.23 12.23
CA ARG A 65 3.96 9.88 11.08
C ARG A 65 3.14 9.67 9.81
N TYR A 66 1.95 9.09 9.92
CA TYR A 66 1.06 8.88 8.79
C TYR A 66 0.49 10.21 8.28
N GLN A 67 0.16 11.16 9.17
CA GLN A 67 -0.27 12.50 8.79
C GLN A 67 0.79 13.25 7.96
N GLN A 68 2.08 13.07 8.27
CA GLN A 68 3.19 13.66 7.50
C GLN A 68 3.32 13.10 6.06
N ARG A 69 2.61 12.02 5.71
CA ARG A 69 2.62 11.44 4.36
C ARG A 69 2.13 12.44 3.30
N LYS A 70 1.12 13.24 3.62
CA LYS A 70 0.55 14.25 2.71
C LYS A 70 1.59 15.28 2.27
N GLU A 71 2.45 15.70 3.19
CA GLU A 71 3.46 16.73 2.99
C GLU A 71 4.74 16.19 2.32
N THR A 72 5.07 14.92 2.59
CA THR A 72 6.34 14.32 2.16
C THR A 72 6.18 13.46 0.92
N ILE A 73 5.33 12.45 0.99
CA ILE A 73 5.18 11.40 -0.03
C ILE A 73 4.21 11.86 -1.12
N GLU A 74 3.01 12.29 -0.75
CA GLU A 74 1.97 12.66 -1.75
C GLU A 74 2.38 13.90 -2.55
N ARG A 75 3.00 14.88 -1.90
CA ARG A 75 3.61 16.03 -2.58
C ARG A 75 4.69 15.64 -3.60
N LEU A 76 5.52 14.64 -3.28
CA LEU A 76 6.55 14.14 -4.18
C LEU A 76 5.91 13.41 -5.38
N PHE A 77 4.88 12.61 -5.15
CA PHE A 77 4.12 11.97 -6.22
C PHE A 77 3.40 12.99 -7.11
N GLY A 78 2.80 14.04 -6.54
CA GLY A 78 2.21 15.14 -7.31
C GLY A 78 3.24 15.81 -8.21
N THR A 79 4.41 16.17 -7.65
CA THR A 79 5.53 16.75 -8.43
C THR A 79 5.98 15.81 -9.56
N ALA A 80 6.08 14.51 -9.27
CA ALA A 80 6.49 13.51 -10.26
C ALA A 80 5.45 13.35 -11.38
N LYS A 81 4.16 13.42 -11.06
CA LYS A 81 3.07 13.37 -12.05
C LYS A 81 3.06 14.61 -12.95
N GLU A 82 3.09 15.82 -12.37
CA GLU A 82 2.99 17.06 -13.14
C GLU A 82 4.26 17.40 -13.90
N TYR A 83 5.40 17.50 -13.21
CA TYR A 83 6.62 18.03 -13.81
C TYR A 83 7.45 16.98 -14.56
N HIS A 84 7.29 15.70 -14.19
CA HIS A 84 8.02 14.59 -14.83
C HIS A 84 7.13 13.73 -15.75
N ASN A 85 5.90 14.19 -16.02
CA ASN A 85 4.96 13.58 -16.95
C ASN A 85 4.62 12.11 -16.63
N LEU A 86 4.61 11.73 -15.35
CA LEU A 86 4.25 10.38 -14.92
C LEU A 86 2.72 10.14 -14.90
N ARG A 87 1.93 11.08 -15.44
CA ARG A 87 0.51 10.84 -15.76
C ARG A 87 0.34 9.80 -16.86
N TYR A 88 1.31 9.71 -17.79
CA TYR A 88 1.30 8.78 -18.90
C TYR A 88 2.63 8.03 -19.04
N THR A 89 2.57 6.82 -19.60
CA THR A 89 3.77 6.03 -19.87
C THR A 89 4.32 6.38 -21.25
N ARG A 90 5.53 6.96 -21.29
CA ARG A 90 6.21 7.31 -22.55
C ARG A 90 7.03 6.16 -23.14
N GLN A 91 7.29 5.13 -22.35
CA GLN A 91 8.07 3.96 -22.75
C GLN A 91 7.18 2.72 -22.72
N LYS A 92 7.36 1.84 -23.71
CA LYS A 92 6.68 0.54 -23.77
C LYS A 92 7.53 -0.53 -23.07
N GLY A 93 6.88 -1.36 -22.25
CA GLY A 93 7.50 -2.47 -21.54
C GLY A 93 7.88 -2.18 -20.08
N LYS A 94 7.63 -3.16 -19.21
CA LYS A 94 7.77 -3.04 -17.74
C LYS A 94 9.18 -2.62 -17.32
N SER A 95 10.21 -3.20 -17.94
CA SER A 95 11.62 -2.90 -17.62
C SER A 95 11.98 -1.44 -17.88
N LYS A 96 11.63 -0.90 -19.05
CA LYS A 96 11.93 0.49 -19.44
C LYS A 96 11.18 1.50 -18.57
N MET A 97 9.92 1.23 -18.25
CA MET A 97 9.15 2.08 -17.34
C MET A 97 9.71 2.06 -15.92
N LYS A 98 10.14 0.89 -15.42
CA LYS A 98 10.77 0.77 -14.10
C LYS A 98 12.07 1.59 -14.03
N ALA A 99 12.92 1.54 -15.06
CA ALA A 99 14.14 2.35 -15.14
C ALA A 99 13.82 3.86 -15.15
N THR A 100 12.83 4.28 -15.96
CA THR A 100 12.41 5.68 -16.06
C THR A 100 11.86 6.23 -14.74
N LEU A 101 10.99 5.45 -14.07
CA LEU A 101 10.48 5.78 -12.74
C LEU A 101 11.60 5.86 -11.70
N GLY A 102 12.49 4.85 -11.69
CA GLY A 102 13.62 4.81 -10.77
C GLY A 102 14.53 6.03 -10.90
N LEU A 103 14.88 6.42 -12.13
CA LEU A 103 15.69 7.61 -12.40
C LEU A 103 14.98 8.89 -11.95
N THR A 104 13.69 9.03 -12.25
CA THR A 104 12.91 10.21 -11.86
C THR A 104 12.87 10.38 -10.35
N LEU A 105 12.62 9.29 -9.60
CA LEU A 105 12.60 9.31 -8.14
C LEU A 105 13.99 9.57 -7.56
N ALA A 106 15.05 9.04 -8.16
CA ALA A 106 16.43 9.33 -7.76
C ALA A 106 16.76 10.83 -7.92
N CYS A 107 16.42 11.43 -9.05
CA CYS A 107 16.60 12.87 -9.29
C CYS A 107 15.80 13.72 -8.29
N LEU A 108 14.55 13.34 -7.96
CA LEU A 108 13.74 14.05 -6.97
C LEU A 108 14.34 13.96 -5.56
N ASN A 109 14.88 12.80 -5.18
CA ASN A 109 15.58 12.62 -3.91
C ASN A 109 16.86 13.46 -3.85
N LEU A 110 17.64 13.50 -4.93
CA LEU A 110 18.84 14.36 -5.04
C LEU A 110 18.48 15.84 -4.91
N LYS A 111 17.43 16.29 -5.62
CA LYS A 111 16.92 17.67 -5.51
C LYS A 111 16.50 18.02 -4.08
N LYS A 112 15.90 17.06 -3.36
CA LYS A 112 15.54 17.24 -1.94
C LYS A 112 16.80 17.36 -1.07
N LEU A 113 17.80 16.51 -1.28
CA LEU A 113 19.07 16.57 -0.54
C LEU A 113 19.77 17.93 -0.73
N VAL A 114 19.89 18.39 -1.98
CA VAL A 114 20.52 19.69 -2.29
C VAL A 114 19.78 20.84 -1.59
N LYS A 115 18.44 20.83 -1.56
CA LYS A 115 17.67 21.85 -0.84
C LYS A 115 17.87 21.79 0.68
N MET A 116 18.02 20.58 1.25
CA MET A 116 18.28 20.41 2.68
C MET A 116 19.68 20.87 3.09
N THR A 117 20.65 20.81 2.17
CA THR A 117 22.02 21.29 2.40
C THR A 117 22.17 22.78 2.10
N ALA A 118 21.44 23.33 1.13
CA ALA A 118 21.53 24.73 0.73
C ALA A 118 20.99 25.73 1.78
N GLY A 119 20.10 25.30 2.70
CA GLY A 119 19.61 26.11 3.81
C GLY A 119 20.46 26.02 5.09
N LYS A 120 21.64 25.40 5.01
CA LYS A 120 22.60 25.31 6.11
C LYS A 120 23.88 25.98 5.64
N ASP A 121 24.13 27.19 6.14
CA ASP A 121 25.42 27.86 5.98
C ASP A 121 26.50 27.06 6.73
N CYS A 122 27.06 26.01 6.12
CA CYS A 122 28.33 25.45 6.55
C CYS A 122 28.91 24.46 5.53
N LEU A 123 29.97 24.93 4.87
CA LEU A 123 31.20 24.22 4.49
C LEU A 123 31.08 23.02 3.52
N MET A 124 31.58 23.30 2.31
CA MET A 124 32.40 22.39 1.51
C MET A 124 33.38 21.59 2.38
N THR A 125 32.93 20.51 3.00
CA THR A 125 33.80 19.43 3.44
C THR A 125 33.05 18.10 3.34
N SER A 126 33.60 17.25 2.50
CA SER A 126 33.36 15.81 2.40
C SER A 126 32.14 15.38 1.57
N PHE A 127 32.35 15.44 0.25
CA PHE A 127 31.80 14.54 -0.77
C PHE A 127 31.92 13.02 -0.44
N PHE A 128 32.62 12.65 0.64
CA PHE A 128 32.80 11.27 1.10
C PHE A 128 31.94 10.98 2.33
N ASN A 129 30.65 10.74 2.13
CA ASN A 129 29.86 9.83 2.98
C ASN A 129 28.58 9.38 2.25
N PHE A 130 28.70 9.07 0.96
CA PHE A 130 27.64 8.49 0.14
C PHE A 130 27.09 7.17 0.73
N SER A 131 27.89 6.48 1.55
CA SER A 131 27.53 5.24 2.25
C SER A 131 26.38 5.42 3.27
N LEU A 132 26.36 6.52 4.04
CA LEU A 132 25.37 6.72 5.11
C LEU A 132 24.02 7.23 4.60
N THR A 133 24.02 8.04 3.54
CA THR A 133 22.79 8.52 2.87
C THR A 133 22.12 7.42 2.04
N LEU A 134 22.88 6.49 1.47
CA LEU A 134 22.33 5.28 0.85
C LEU A 134 21.60 4.39 1.86
N ASN A 135 22.01 4.31 3.13
CA ASN A 135 21.29 3.52 4.14
C ASN A 135 19.92 4.15 4.51
N LYS A 136 19.79 5.48 4.44
CA LYS A 136 18.49 6.17 4.54
C LYS A 136 17.61 5.92 3.31
N MET A 137 18.19 5.89 2.11
CA MET A 137 17.47 5.52 0.88
C MET A 137 17.09 4.03 0.86
N LYS A 138 17.94 3.12 1.40
CA LYS A 138 17.68 1.69 1.55
C LYS A 138 16.52 1.39 2.51
N ARG A 139 16.34 2.20 3.56
CA ARG A 139 15.15 2.14 4.42
C ARG A 139 13.89 2.54 3.66
N GLN A 140 13.96 3.55 2.80
CA GLN A 140 12.85 3.95 1.92
C GLN A 140 12.52 2.88 0.87
N THR A 141 13.53 2.20 0.29
CA THR A 141 13.32 1.10 -0.66
C THR A 141 12.87 -0.21 -0.02
N ARG A 142 13.15 -0.48 1.27
CA ARG A 142 12.48 -1.58 2.01
C ARG A 142 10.99 -1.32 2.25
N ILE A 143 10.61 -0.06 2.49
CA ILE A 143 9.20 0.36 2.52
C ILE A 143 8.60 0.30 1.09
N PHE A 144 9.42 0.52 0.06
CA PHE A 144 9.00 0.38 -1.33
C PHE A 144 8.92 -1.07 -1.82
N SER A 145 9.63 -2.03 -1.20
CA SER A 145 9.41 -3.47 -1.46
C SER A 145 8.06 -3.95 -0.91
N SER A 146 7.51 -3.32 0.14
CA SER A 146 6.09 -3.50 0.51
C SER A 146 5.12 -2.73 -0.42
N LEU A 147 5.56 -1.63 -1.05
CA LEU A 147 4.87 -1.02 -2.20
C LEU A 147 5.18 -1.74 -3.53
N SER A 148 5.82 -2.91 -3.54
CA SER A 148 5.87 -3.76 -4.73
C SER A 148 4.44 -4.04 -5.21
N SER A 149 3.50 -4.23 -4.27
CA SER A 149 2.07 -4.35 -4.59
C SER A 149 1.49 -3.11 -5.26
N VAL A 150 1.78 -1.89 -4.77
CA VAL A 150 1.25 -0.63 -5.35
C VAL A 150 1.91 -0.29 -6.69
N CYS A 151 3.20 -0.60 -6.84
CA CYS A 151 3.93 -0.43 -8.09
C CYS A 151 3.48 -1.47 -9.13
N ASN A 152 3.19 -2.71 -8.71
CA ASN A 152 2.56 -3.73 -9.54
C ASN A 152 1.14 -3.31 -9.91
N HIS A 153 0.34 -2.75 -9.00
CA HIS A 153 -1.02 -2.28 -9.28
C HIS A 153 -1.06 -1.14 -10.30
N LEU A 154 -0.11 -0.20 -10.25
CA LEU A 154 0.05 0.85 -11.27
C LEU A 154 0.55 0.29 -12.61
N LEU A 155 1.36 -0.78 -12.59
CA LEU A 155 1.78 -1.52 -13.79
C LEU A 155 0.68 -2.42 -14.36
N ASP A 156 -0.23 -2.92 -13.52
CA ASP A 156 -1.34 -3.80 -13.88
C ASP A 156 -2.53 -2.98 -14.42
N ILE A 157 -2.77 -1.77 -13.88
CA ILE A 157 -3.68 -0.78 -14.49
C ILE A 157 -3.16 -0.38 -15.88
N ALA A 158 -1.85 -0.20 -16.06
CA ALA A 158 -1.27 0.13 -17.37
C ALA A 158 -1.35 -1.02 -18.40
N THR A 159 -1.51 -2.27 -17.96
CA THR A 159 -1.78 -3.42 -18.86
C THR A 159 -3.26 -3.66 -19.14
N PHE A 160 -4.19 -3.05 -18.39
CA PHE A 160 -5.63 -3.17 -18.63
C PHE A 160 -6.16 -2.14 -19.65
N TYR A 161 -5.37 -1.11 -19.98
CA TYR A 161 -5.68 -0.10 -21.00
C TYR A 161 -4.90 -0.31 -22.31
N THR A 162 -4.45 -1.53 -22.57
CA THR A 162 -3.95 -2.00 -23.87
C THR A 162 -4.68 -3.27 -24.25
#